data_AF-A0A382SKX2-F1
#
_entry.id   AF-A0A382SKX2-F1
#
_cell.length_a   1.000
_cell.length_b   1.000
_cell.length_c   1.000
_cell.angle_alpha   90.00
_cell.angle_beta   90.00
_cell.angle_gamma   90.00
#
_symmetry.space_group_name_H-M   'P 1'
#
loop_
_entity.id
_entity.type
_entity.pdbx_description
1 polymer ?
#
loop_
_entity_poly.entity_id
_entity_poly.type
_entity_poly.pdbx_seq_one_letter_code
_entity_poly.pdbx_strand_id
1 'polypeptide(L)' 'MIPRYSRPEMVLVWEPKTRFEIWLDIERYACEAQEKLGVIPSGVAQAL' A
#
# COMPACT_ATOMS: atom_id res chain seq x y z
N MET A 1 -6.08 -2.99 17.45
CA MET A 1 -7.04 -2.22 18.27
C MET A 1 -7.79 -3.16 19.21
N ILE A 2 -8.09 -2.76 20.44
CA ILE A 2 -8.83 -3.64 21.38
C ILE A 2 -10.31 -3.65 20.96
N PRO A 3 -10.89 -4.79 20.54
CA PRO A 3 -12.24 -4.83 19.97
C PRO A 3 -13.33 -4.27 20.89
N ARG A 4 -13.20 -4.49 22.20
CA ARG A 4 -14.15 -3.99 23.22
C ARG A 4 -14.31 -2.47 23.24
N TYR A 5 -13.27 -1.72 22.87
CA TYR A 5 -13.22 -0.26 23.00
C TYR A 5 -13.08 0.45 21.64
N SER A 6 -13.21 -0.29 20.54
CA SER A 6 -12.94 0.22 19.20
C SER A 6 -14.14 -0.01 18.31
N ARG A 7 -14.49 0.99 17.49
CA ARG A 7 -15.49 0.82 16.43
C ARG A 7 -14.95 -0.16 15.37
N PRO A 8 -15.80 -0.99 14.74
CA PRO A 8 -15.37 -1.94 13.71
C PRO A 8 -14.55 -1.29 12.59
N GLU A 9 -14.96 -0.11 12.13
CA GLU A 9 -14.25 0.69 11.12
C GLU A 9 -12.80 1.00 11.54
N MET A 10 -12.57 1.35 12.80
CA MET A 10 -11.23 1.63 13.32
C MET A 10 -10.40 0.36 13.46
N VAL A 11 -11.02 -0.78 13.82
CA VAL A 11 -10.30 -2.04 13.88
C VAL A 11 -9.76 -2.39 12.50
N LEU A 12 -10.61 -2.31 11.46
CA LEU A 12 -10.27 -2.61 10.07
C LEU A 12 -9.07 -1.79 9.57
N VAL A 13 -9.06 -0.48 9.80
CA VAL A 13 -7.94 0.39 9.38
C VAL A 13 -6.59 -0.06 9.96
N TRP A 14 -6.60 -0.58 11.19
CA TRP A 14 -5.40 -1.02 11.89
C TRP A 14 -5.13 -2.53 11.76
N GLU A 15 -5.88 -3.25 10.92
CA GLU A 15 -5.59 -4.64 10.62
C GLU A 15 -4.28 -4.76 9.81
N PRO A 16 -3.50 -5.84 10.01
CA PRO A 16 -2.29 -6.07 9.25
C PRO A 16 -2.51 -6.03 7.73
N LYS A 17 -3.66 -6.51 7.26
CA LYS A 17 -4.05 -6.49 5.85
C LYS A 17 -4.03 -5.07 5.28
N THR A 18 -4.74 -4.13 5.91
CA THR A 18 -4.78 -2.73 5.45
C THR A 18 -3.41 -2.07 5.46
N ARG A 19 -2.57 -2.38 6.46
CA ARG A 19 -1.17 -1.91 6.47
C ARG A 19 -0.39 -2.41 5.24
N PHE A 20 -0.51 -3.69 4.90
CA PHE A 20 0.19 -4.26 3.75
C PHE A 20 -0.36 -3.76 2.42
N GLU A 21 -1.67 -3.54 2.31
CA GLU A 21 -2.28 -2.88 1.14
C GLU A 21 -1.72 -1.47 0.94
N ILE A 22 -1.68 -0.66 2.00
CA ILE A 22 -1.11 0.70 1.95
C ILE A 22 0.37 0.66 1.55
N TRP A 23 1.15 -0.30 2.08
CA TRP A 23 2.56 -0.43 1.69
C TRP A 23 2.72 -0.81 0.23
N LEU A 24 1.89 -1.72 -0.29
CA LEU A 24 1.91 -2.08 -1.71
C LEU A 24 1.59 -0.87 -2.60
N ASP A 25 0.58 -0.07 -2.22
CA ASP A 25 0.24 1.15 -2.95
C ASP A 25 1.41 2.16 -2.96
N ILE A 26 2.07 2.35 -1.82
CA ILE A 26 3.26 3.21 -1.71
C ILE A 26 4.38 2.72 -2.65
N GLU A 27 4.69 1.43 -2.61
CA GLU A 27 5.74 0.85 -3.45
C GLU A 27 5.39 0.94 -4.94
N ARG A 28 4.12 0.72 -5.30
CA ARG A 28 3.64 0.92 -6.68
C ARG A 28 3.87 2.36 -7.14
N TYR A 29 3.49 3.37 -6.34
CA TYR A 29 3.74 4.77 -6.68
C TYR A 29 5.24 5.11 -6.75
N ALA A 30 6.06 4.50 -5.90
CA ALA A 30 7.51 4.65 -5.97
C ALA A 30 8.05 4.08 -7.29
N CYS A 31 7.60 2.91 -7.72
CA CYS A 31 7.95 2.32 -9.02
C CYS A 31 7.44 3.17 -10.19
N GLU A 32 6.22 3.71 -10.14
CA GLU A 32 5.73 4.63 -11.19
C GLU A 32 6.62 5.86 -11.35
N ALA A 33 7.13 6.42 -10.26
CA ALA A 33 8.07 7.53 -10.30
C ALA A 33 9.43 7.09 -10.87
N GLN A 34 9.92 5.91 -10.49
CA GLN A 34 11.17 5.36 -11.02
C GLN A 34 11.10 5.06 -12.52
N GLU A 35 9.96 4.61 -13.04
CA GLU A 35 9.72 4.44 -14.47
C GLU A 35 9.80 5.77 -15.22
N LYS A 36 9.17 6.82 -14.69
CA LYS A 36 9.23 8.18 -15.27
C LYS A 36 10.65 8.75 -15.29
N LEU A 37 11.49 8.36 -14.33
CA LEU A 37 12.90 8.73 -14.26
C LEU A 37 13.81 7.82 -15.11
N GLY A 38 13.28 6.73 -15.68
CA GLY A 38 14.04 5.76 -16.47
C GLY A 38 14.99 4.88 -15.63
N VAL A 39 14.79 4.81 -14.31
CA VAL A 39 15.61 3.95 -13.42
C VAL A 39 15.25 2.47 -13.58
N ILE A 40 13.97 2.19 -13.87
CA ILE A 40 13.44 0.85 -14.12
C ILE A 40 12.63 0.82 -15.42
N PRO A 41 12.45 -0.35 -16.07
CA PRO A 41 11.63 -0.48 -17.28
C PRO A 41 10.17 -0.08 -17.06
N SER A 42 9.52 0.46 -18.09
CA SER A 42 8.09 0.80 -18.04
C SER A 42 7.21 -0.44 -17.85
N GLY A 43 6.18 -0.33 -17.02
CA GLY A 43 5.19 -1.39 -16.78
C GLY A 43 5.50 -2.31 -15.59
N VAL A 44 6.59 -2.07 -14.86
CA VAL A 44 6.91 -2.76 -13.60
C VAL A 44 5.89 -2.42 -12.52
N ALA A 45 5.53 -1.15 -12.37
CA ALA A 45 4.53 -0.70 -11.40
C ALA A 45 3.14 -1.29 -11.68
N GLN A 46 2.80 -1.50 -12.96
CA GLN A 46 1.52 -2.09 -13.36
C GLN A 46 1.46 -3.61 -13.12
N ALA A 47 2.61 -4.28 -13.07
CA ALA A 47 2.72 -5.72 -12.85
C ALA A 47 2.68 -6.14 -11.36
N LEU A 48 2.93 -5.20 -10.45
CA LEU A 48 2.71 -5.35 -9.00
C LEU A 48 1.23 -5.45 -8.66
#